data_AF-A0A7Y8RQ81-F1
#
_entry.id   AF-A0A7Y8RQ81-F1
#
_cell.length_a   1.000
_cell.length_b   1.000
_cell.length_c   1.000
_cell.angle_alpha   90.00
_cell.angle_beta   90.00
_cell.angle_gamma   90.00
#
_symmetry.space_group_name_H-M   'P 1'
#
loop_
_entity.id
_entity.type
_entity.pdbx_description
1 polymer ?
#
loop_
_entity_poly.entity_id
_entity_poly.type
_entity_poly.pdbx_seq_one_letter_code
_entity_poly.pdbx_strand_id
1 'polypeptide(L)' 'MACPWKRRYDHVPAGERPTFHEIRALGAWLYEQQKFPQEYIQALMGHADEKMTKHYQEGHDEKKIEYLEVGAELAF' A
#
# COMPACT_ATOMS: atom_id res chain seq x y z
N MET A 1 -6.15 -0.65 30.87
CA MET A 1 -6.55 0.14 29.67
C MET A 1 -6.88 -0.82 28.54
N ALA A 2 -8.11 -0.80 28.04
CA ALA A 2 -8.46 -1.55 26.82
C ALA A 2 -8.29 -0.61 25.62
N CYS A 3 -7.49 -1.03 24.63
CA CYS A 3 -7.29 -0.29 23.39
C CYS A 3 -8.65 -0.15 22.65
N PRO A 4 -9.16 1.07 22.39
CA PRO A 4 -10.48 1.28 21.79
C PRO A 4 -10.63 0.67 20.39
N TRP A 5 -9.52 0.34 19.73
CA TRP A 5 -9.47 -0.30 18.41
C TRP A 5 -9.80 -1.79 18.42
N LYS A 6 -9.79 -2.45 19.60
CA LYS A 6 -9.88 -3.91 19.69
C LYS A 6 -11.20 -4.50 19.17
N ARG A 7 -12.28 -3.71 19.13
CA ARG A 7 -13.63 -4.13 18.72
C ARG A 7 -14.05 -3.71 17.31
N ARG A 8 -13.22 -2.98 16.56
CA ARG A 8 -13.60 -2.43 15.23
C ARG A 8 -13.89 -3.54 14.21
N TYR A 9 -13.15 -4.63 14.30
CA TYR A 9 -13.19 -5.75 13.36
C TYR A 9 -13.87 -7.00 13.92
N ASP A 10 -14.71 -6.85 14.96
CA ASP A 10 -15.40 -7.99 15.59
C ASP A 10 -16.29 -8.76 14.59
N HIS A 11 -16.76 -8.08 13.55
CA HIS A 11 -17.57 -8.64 12.46
C HIS A 11 -16.76 -9.33 11.35
N VAL A 12 -15.43 -9.20 11.36
CA VAL A 12 -14.54 -9.80 10.36
C VAL A 12 -13.93 -11.09 10.93
N PRO A 13 -13.89 -12.21 10.18
CA PRO A 13 -13.19 -13.42 10.59
C PRO A 13 -11.74 -13.14 10.97
N ALA A 14 -11.22 -13.78 12.02
CA ALA A 14 -9.92 -13.42 12.59
C ALA A 14 -8.75 -13.46 11.58
N GLY A 15 -8.77 -14.39 10.62
CA GLY A 15 -7.74 -14.52 9.58
C GLY A 15 -7.84 -13.50 8.44
N GLU A 16 -8.95 -12.76 8.35
CA GLU A 16 -9.19 -11.73 7.34
C GLU A 16 -9.06 -10.30 7.92
N ARG A 17 -8.77 -10.19 9.22
CA ARG A 17 -8.56 -8.89 9.86
C ARG A 17 -7.24 -8.32 9.37
N PRO A 18 -7.20 -7.01 9.05
CA PRO A 18 -5.96 -6.39 8.64
C PRO A 18 -4.96 -6.43 9.80
N THR A 19 -3.77 -6.91 9.48
CA THR A 19 -2.60 -6.89 10.33
C THR A 19 -2.07 -5.46 10.47
N PHE A 20 -1.18 -5.28 11.44
CA PHE A 20 -0.54 -3.97 11.66
C PHE A 20 0.19 -3.45 10.42
N HIS A 21 0.89 -4.33 9.69
CA HIS A 21 1.64 -3.93 8.50
C HIS A 21 0.73 -3.49 7.35
N GLU A 22 -0.44 -4.12 7.18
CA GLU A 22 -1.42 -3.73 6.16
C GLU A 22 -2.05 -2.36 6.45
N ILE A 23 -2.40 -2.08 7.72
CA ILE A 23 -2.89 -0.76 8.13
C ILE A 23 -1.81 0.31 7.94
N ARG A 24 -0.56 -0.02 8.28
CA ARG A 24 0.60 0.86 8.14
C ARG A 24 0.90 1.18 6.68
N ALA A 25 0.86 0.17 5.80
CA ALA A 25 1.02 0.31 4.35
C ALA A 25 -0.03 1.26 3.76
N LEU A 26 -1.31 1.01 4.08
CA LEU A 26 -2.41 1.88 3.65
C LEU A 26 -2.21 3.33 4.12
N GLY A 27 -1.76 3.53 5.36
CA GLY A 27 -1.48 4.86 5.89
C GLY A 27 -0.37 5.59 5.13
N ALA A 28 0.71 4.90 4.76
CA ALA A 28 1.81 5.46 3.97
C ALA A 28 1.34 5.92 2.58
N TRP A 29 0.53 5.10 1.91
CA TRP A 29 -0.06 5.43 0.62
C TRP A 29 -1.02 6.62 0.71
N LEU A 30 -1.90 6.66 1.73
CA LEU A 30 -2.83 7.79 1.92
C LEU A 30 -2.11 9.14 2.13
N TYR A 31 -0.96 9.15 2.79
CA TYR A 31 -0.16 10.38 2.92
C TYR A 31 0.47 10.83 1.60
N GLU A 32 0.92 9.89 0.78
CA GLU A 32 1.41 10.19 -0.57
C GLU A 32 0.31 10.80 -1.45
N GLN A 33 -0.91 10.24 -1.40
CA GLN A 33 -2.06 10.78 -2.14
C GLN A 33 -2.40 12.22 -1.72
N GLN A 34 -2.20 12.54 -0.44
CA GLN A 34 -2.36 13.90 0.11
C GLN A 34 -1.16 14.82 -0.16
N LYS A 35 -0.17 14.38 -0.92
CA LYS A 35 1.03 15.14 -1.34
C LYS A 35 1.96 15.53 -0.19
N PHE A 36 1.99 14.75 0.90
CA PHE A 36 3.05 14.88 1.90
C PHE A 36 4.42 14.50 1.30
N PRO A 37 5.51 15.13 1.77
CA PRO A 37 6.85 14.82 1.26
C PRO A 37 7.26 13.40 1.65
N GLN A 38 7.96 12.71 0.75
CA GLN A 38 8.32 11.30 0.93
C GLN A 38 9.23 11.08 2.15
N GLU A 39 10.09 12.05 2.47
CA GLU A 39 10.97 12.01 3.64
C GLU A 39 10.16 12.05 4.95
N TYR A 40 9.04 12.77 4.96
CA TYR A 40 8.13 12.79 6.11
C TYR A 40 7.43 11.44 6.27
N ILE A 41 6.94 10.87 5.18
CA ILE A 41 6.31 9.54 5.19
C ILE A 41 7.34 8.49 5.64
N GLN A 42 8.55 8.53 5.11
CA GLN A 42 9.65 7.63 5.48
C GLN A 42 9.99 7.72 6.97
N ALA A 43 10.07 8.94 7.53
CA ALA A 43 10.33 9.16 8.94
C ALA A 43 9.21 8.56 9.83
N LEU A 44 7.94 8.76 9.47
CA LEU A 44 6.80 8.12 10.16
C LEU A 44 6.84 6.58 10.04
N MET A 45 7.30 6.09 8.90
CA MET A 45 7.50 4.68 8.62
C MET A 45 8.78 4.12 9.26
N GLY A 46 9.61 4.94 9.90
CA GLY A 46 10.84 4.49 10.56
C GLY A 46 11.78 3.71 9.63
N HIS A 47 11.67 3.93 8.31
CA HIS A 47 12.44 3.21 7.31
C HIS A 47 13.75 3.94 7.03
N ALA A 48 14.86 3.22 7.00
CA ALA A 48 16.17 3.80 6.66
C ALA A 48 16.34 4.05 5.16
N ASP A 49 15.59 3.34 4.31
CA ASP A 49 15.66 3.44 2.85
C ASP A 49 14.27 3.81 2.29
N GLU A 50 14.25 4.72 1.33
CA GLU A 50 13.07 5.14 0.58
C GLU A 50 12.42 3.95 -0.15
N LYS A 51 13.22 2.99 -0.64
CA LYS A 51 12.74 1.78 -1.31
C LYS A 51 11.78 0.97 -0.43
N MET A 52 12.07 0.91 0.87
CA MET A 52 11.21 0.20 1.82
C MET A 52 9.88 0.93 2.01
N THR A 53 9.86 2.27 1.98
CA THR A 53 8.62 3.04 2.03
C THR A 53 7.79 2.83 0.77
N LYS A 54 8.42 2.85 -0.40
CA LYS A 54 7.74 2.60 -1.69
C LYS A 54 7.11 1.21 -1.74
N HIS A 55 7.82 0.18 -1.28
CA HIS A 55 7.28 -1.16 -1.23
C HIS A 55 5.99 -1.27 -0.37
N TYR A 56 5.88 -0.47 0.69
CA TYR A 56 4.67 -0.39 1.52
C TYR A 56 3.56 0.49 0.91
N GLN A 57 3.87 1.30 -0.10
CA GLN A 57 2.90 2.14 -0.83
C GLN A 57 2.33 1.42 -2.05
N GLU A 58 3.09 0.49 -2.62
CA GLU A 58 2.72 -0.27 -3.82
C GLU A 58 1.44 -1.13 -3.64
N GLY A 59 0.68 -1.30 -4.73
CA GLY A 59 -0.47 -2.20 -4.76
C GLY A 59 -1.78 -1.63 -4.21
N HIS A 60 -1.78 -0.38 -3.74
CA HIS A 60 -2.97 0.33 -3.28
C HIS A 60 -3.71 1.12 -4.37
N ASP A 61 -3.13 1.20 -5.58
CA ASP A 61 -3.77 1.78 -6.75
C ASP A 61 -4.59 0.73 -7.52
N GLU A 62 -5.56 1.20 -8.32
CA GLU A 62 -6.30 0.33 -9.22
C GLU A 62 -5.36 -0.32 -10.25
N LYS A 63 -5.47 -1.64 -10.42
CA LYS A 63 -4.75 -2.36 -11.47
C LYS A 63 -5.26 -1.90 -12.84
N LYS A 64 -4.46 -1.11 -13.53
CA LYS A 64 -4.74 -0.72 -14.93
C LYS A 64 -4.34 -1.87 -15.85
N ILE A 65 -5.19 -2.18 -16.82
CA ILE A 65 -4.82 -3.07 -17.93
C ILE A 65 -3.99 -2.22 -18.89
N GLU A 66 -2.70 -2.50 -18.99
CA GLU A 66 -1.82 -1.90 -19.98
C GLU A 66 -1.86 -2.76 -21.25
N TYR A 67 -2.39 -2.20 -22.34
CA TYR A 67 -2.32 -2.82 -23.65
C TYR A 67 -1.00 -2.43 -24.31
N LEU A 68 -0.19 -3.42 -24.69
CA LEU A 68 1.03 -3.23 -25.45
C LEU A 68 0.80 -3.66 -26.89
N GLU A 69 0.95 -2.74 -27.83
CA GLU A 69 0.97 -3.09 -29.26
C GLU A 69 2.25 -3.86 -29.56
N VAL A 70 2.10 -5.07 -30.10
CA VAL A 70 3.22 -5.90 -30.57
C VAL A 70 3.01 -6.22 -32.04
N GLY A 71 4.05 -5.99 -32.85
CA GLY A 71 4.06 -6.39 -34.24
C GLY A 71 4.20 -7.91 -34.35
N ALA A 72 3.27 -8.58 -35.00
CA ALA A 72 3.27 -10.05 -35.11
C ALA A 72 4.32 -10.61 -36.09
N GLU A 73 5.15 -9.76 -36.72
CA GLU A 73 6.16 -10.09 -37.75
C GLU A 73 5.83 -11.34 -38.58
N LEU A 74 4.59 -11.40 -39.11
CA LEU A 74 4.17 -12.50 -39.95
C LEU A 74 4.82 -12.32 -41.32
N ALA A 75 5.95 -12.98 -41.52
CA ALA A 75 6.58 -13.11 -42.82
C ALA A 75 5.65 -13.92 -43.75
N PHE A 76 5.18 -13.28 -44.82
CA PHE A 76 4.52 -13.94 -45.95
C PHE A 76 5.52 -14.15 -47.09
#